data_AF-A0A7K3NS98-F1
#
_entry.id   AF-A0A7K3NS98-F1
#
_cell.length_a   1.000
_cell.length_b   1.000
_cell.length_c   1.000
_cell.angle_alpha   90.00
_cell.angle_beta   90.00
_cell.angle_gamma   90.00
#
_symmetry.space_group_name_H-M   'P 1'
#
loop_
_entity.id
_entity.type
_entity.pdbx_description
1 polymer ?
#
loop_
_entity_poly.entity_id
_entity_poly.type
_entity_poly.pdbx_seq_one_letter_code
_entity_poly.pdbx_strand_id
1 'polypeptide(L)'
;GGEGDNALPVYPVIEKEIPPKEGDVFSHGIYKAAKATIEGVAQTNGYFDAKWLNSSVDIILPDNTADVDLIYDTKTRYHFDDIKIYSIDKQGNLTDDPDKLPLKPKLMKALMTYQKGDAYYQPFVSEFTNNLTATRYFNGVDV
;
A
#
# COMPACT_ATOMS: atom_id res chain seq x y z
N GLY A 1 -12.34 6.61 4.44
CA GLY A 1 -12.66 7.24 5.73
C GLY A 1 -14.03 6.85 6.20
N GLY A 2 -14.20 5.60 6.65
CA GLY A 2 -15.36 5.14 7.41
C GLY A 2 -14.93 4.78 8.83
N GLU A 3 -15.86 4.69 9.79
CA GLU A 3 -15.55 4.25 11.15
C GLU A 3 -14.86 2.87 11.12
N GLY A 4 -13.68 2.78 11.72
CA GLY A 4 -12.81 1.58 11.69
C GLY A 4 -11.71 1.59 10.63
N ASP A 5 -11.65 2.63 9.77
CA ASP A 5 -10.59 2.81 8.78
C ASP A 5 -9.28 3.22 9.48
N ASN A 6 -8.47 2.23 9.88
CA ASN A 6 -7.13 2.45 10.44
C ASN A 6 -6.13 2.98 9.40
N ALA A 7 -6.53 3.10 8.14
CA ALA A 7 -5.68 3.64 7.10
C ALA A 7 -5.88 5.15 6.94
N LEU A 8 -4.75 5.83 6.77
CA LEU A 8 -4.68 7.27 6.73
C LEU A 8 -5.43 7.84 5.50
N PRO A 9 -6.07 9.02 5.61
CA PRO A 9 -6.59 9.72 4.44
C PRO A 9 -5.42 10.33 3.65
N VAL A 10 -4.91 9.59 2.65
CA VAL A 10 -3.63 9.95 2.01
C VAL A 10 -3.79 10.95 0.85
N TYR A 11 -4.85 10.83 0.05
CA TYR A 11 -5.02 11.65 -1.16
C TYR A 11 -5.27 13.15 -0.92
N PRO A 12 -6.07 13.58 0.08
CA PRO A 12 -6.23 15.01 0.36
C PRO A 12 -4.91 15.69 0.73
N VAL A 13 -4.03 14.98 1.43
CA VAL A 13 -2.69 15.48 1.78
C VAL A 13 -1.81 15.55 0.54
N ILE A 14 -1.86 14.54 -0.33
CA ILE A 14 -1.09 14.52 -1.58
C ILE A 14 -1.50 15.66 -2.50
N GLU A 15 -2.80 15.83 -2.75
CA GLU A 15 -3.31 16.92 -3.58
C GLU A 15 -2.82 18.28 -3.07
N LYS A 16 -2.87 18.48 -1.75
CA LYS A 16 -2.45 19.73 -1.12
C LYS A 16 -0.94 19.94 -1.12
N GLU A 17 -0.13 18.91 -0.93
CA GLU A 17 1.30 19.06 -0.63
C GLU A 17 2.24 18.68 -1.78
N ILE A 18 1.77 17.92 -2.77
CA ILE A 18 2.65 17.40 -3.83
C ILE A 18 3.07 18.49 -4.83
N PRO A 19 4.36 18.64 -5.15
CA PRO A 19 4.82 19.57 -6.18
C PRO A 19 4.57 19.01 -7.60
N PRO A 20 4.71 19.82 -8.66
CA PRO A 20 4.92 21.28 -8.64
C PRO A 20 3.67 22.02 -8.14
N LYS A 21 3.88 23.18 -7.50
CA LYS A 21 2.81 24.11 -7.11
C LYS A 21 2.73 25.27 -8.10
N GLU A 22 1.57 25.91 -8.16
CA GLU A 22 1.42 27.14 -8.93
C GLU A 22 2.48 28.18 -8.50
N GLY A 23 3.19 28.74 -9.48
CA GLY A 23 4.29 29.69 -9.26
C GLY A 23 5.68 29.05 -9.20
N ASP A 24 5.80 27.72 -9.12
CA ASP A 24 7.10 27.05 -9.20
C ASP A 24 7.71 27.15 -10.60
N VAL A 25 9.04 27.21 -10.68
CA VAL A 25 9.74 26.97 -11.94
C VAL A 25 9.58 25.49 -12.29
N PHE A 26 9.01 25.22 -13.46
CA PHE A 26 8.78 23.85 -13.90
C PHE A 26 10.07 23.04 -13.96
N SER A 27 10.01 21.83 -13.39
CA SER A 27 11.07 20.83 -13.44
C SER A 27 10.49 19.47 -13.79
N HIS A 28 10.95 18.89 -14.89
CA HIS A 28 10.52 17.56 -15.32
C HIS A 28 10.86 16.46 -14.30
N GLY A 29 11.95 16.63 -13.55
CA GLY A 29 12.33 15.72 -12.48
C GLY A 29 11.31 15.72 -11.34
N ILE A 30 10.86 16.90 -10.94
CA ILE A 30 9.84 17.08 -9.90
C ILE A 30 8.50 16.50 -10.37
N TYR A 31 8.08 16.81 -11.60
CA TYR A 31 6.88 16.26 -12.22
C TYR A 31 6.86 14.71 -12.20
N LYS A 32 7.97 14.08 -12.62
CA LYS A 32 8.09 12.61 -12.60
C LYS A 32 8.05 12.04 -11.18
N ALA A 33 8.74 12.67 -10.23
CA ALA A 33 8.75 12.24 -8.83
C ALA A 33 7.34 12.32 -8.23
N ALA A 34 6.60 13.39 -8.51
CA ALA A 34 5.24 13.58 -8.04
C ALA A 34 4.31 12.46 -8.51
N LYS A 35 4.35 12.14 -9.81
CA LYS A 35 3.59 11.00 -10.34
C LYS A 35 3.93 9.69 -9.66
N ALA A 36 5.22 9.40 -9.48
CA ALA A 36 5.67 8.18 -8.82
C ALA A 36 5.20 8.12 -7.36
N THR A 37 5.16 9.26 -6.64
CA THR A 37 4.61 9.34 -5.29
C THR A 37 3.11 9.04 -5.27
N ILE A 38 2.32 9.61 -6.21
CA ILE A 38 0.88 9.34 -6.33
C ILE A 38 0.61 7.86 -6.58
N GLU A 39 1.33 7.25 -7.53
CA GLU A 39 1.24 5.81 -7.82
C GLU A 39 1.65 4.95 -6.63
N GLY A 40 2.77 5.29 -5.98
CA GLY A 40 3.26 4.57 -4.81
C GLY A 40 2.25 4.58 -3.66
N VAL A 41 1.63 5.73 -3.39
CA VAL A 41 0.58 5.83 -2.38
C VAL A 41 -0.63 4.96 -2.74
N ALA A 42 -1.02 4.93 -4.01
CA ALA A 42 -2.10 4.07 -4.47
C ALA A 42 -1.82 2.60 -4.14
N GLN A 43 -0.62 2.13 -4.48
CA GLN A 43 -0.17 0.76 -4.21
C GLN A 43 -0.11 0.47 -2.71
N THR A 44 0.50 1.35 -1.91
CA THR A 44 0.59 1.19 -0.45
C THR A 44 -0.78 1.10 0.22
N ASN A 45 -1.79 1.77 -0.33
CA ASN A 45 -3.15 1.82 0.23
C ASN A 45 -4.14 0.89 -0.48
N GLY A 46 -3.69 0.03 -1.39
CA GLY A 46 -4.55 -1.02 -1.98
C GLY A 46 -5.47 -0.53 -3.09
N TYR A 47 -5.14 0.57 -3.75
CA TYR A 47 -5.79 1.03 -4.98
C TYR A 47 -5.10 0.41 -6.19
N PHE A 48 -5.15 -0.92 -6.30
CA PHE A 48 -4.35 -1.67 -7.27
C PHE A 48 -4.76 -1.44 -8.73
N ASP A 49 -6.04 -1.14 -8.96
CA ASP A 49 -6.58 -0.82 -10.28
C ASP A 49 -6.47 0.68 -10.64
N ALA A 50 -5.80 1.46 -9.79
CA ALA A 50 -5.64 2.89 -10.02
C ALA A 50 -4.84 3.18 -11.29
N LYS A 51 -5.21 4.26 -11.97
CA LYS A 51 -4.60 4.64 -13.25
C LYS A 51 -4.68 6.13 -13.52
N TRP A 52 -3.74 6.62 -14.32
CA TRP A 52 -3.85 7.95 -14.91
C TRP A 52 -4.96 7.99 -15.94
N LEU A 53 -5.89 8.94 -15.78
CA LEU A 53 -6.81 9.35 -16.84
C LEU A 53 -6.17 10.43 -17.70
N ASN A 54 -5.43 11.34 -17.07
CA ASN A 54 -4.55 12.25 -17.76
C ASN A 54 -3.24 12.43 -16.98
N SER A 55 -2.16 12.63 -17.72
CA SER A 55 -0.86 12.97 -17.15
C SER A 55 0.00 13.67 -18.18
N SER A 56 -0.26 14.96 -18.37
CA SER A 56 0.37 15.79 -19.40
C SER A 56 1.04 17.03 -18.81
N VAL A 57 1.98 17.56 -19.57
CA VAL A 57 2.54 18.89 -19.36
C VAL A 57 2.68 19.58 -20.70
N ASP A 58 2.16 20.80 -20.80
CA ASP A 58 2.28 21.65 -21.97
C ASP A 58 3.25 22.80 -21.68
N ILE A 59 4.31 22.91 -22.48
CA ILE A 59 5.29 23.99 -22.37
C ILE A 59 4.94 25.07 -23.38
N ILE A 60 4.62 26.26 -22.88
CA ILE A 60 4.09 27.36 -23.69
C ILE A 60 5.16 28.46 -23.81
N LEU A 61 5.58 28.72 -25.05
CA LEU A 61 6.54 29.77 -25.40
C LEU A 61 5.87 30.79 -26.34
N PRO A 62 6.21 32.09 -26.22
CA PRO A 62 7.28 32.68 -25.41
C PRO A 62 6.90 32.98 -23.95
N ASP A 63 5.67 32.64 -23.54
CA ASP A 63 5.14 33.00 -22.22
C ASP A 63 5.90 32.36 -21.04
N ASN A 64 6.78 31.39 -21.33
CA ASN A 64 7.62 30.67 -20.35
C ASN A 64 6.79 30.03 -19.23
N THR A 65 5.62 29.52 -19.60
CA THR A 65 4.70 28.84 -18.69
C THR A 65 4.70 27.34 -18.98
N ALA A 66 4.42 26.57 -17.93
CA ALA A 66 4.16 25.13 -18.04
C ALA A 66 2.80 24.87 -17.41
N ASP A 67 1.88 24.31 -18.18
CA ASP A 67 0.59 23.85 -17.68
C ASP A 67 0.66 22.35 -17.41
N VAL A 68 0.32 21.94 -16.18
CA VAL A 68 0.45 20.56 -15.71
C VAL A 68 -0.93 20.04 -15.37
N ASP A 69 -1.38 19.03 -16.12
CA ASP A 69 -2.66 18.38 -15.88
C ASP A 69 -2.45 16.91 -15.48
N LEU A 70 -2.83 16.62 -14.23
CA LEU A 70 -2.68 15.32 -13.59
C LEU A 70 -4.05 14.87 -13.06
N ILE A 71 -4.66 13.90 -13.72
CA ILE A 71 -5.92 13.30 -13.31
C ILE A 71 -5.65 11.83 -13.01
N TYR A 72 -5.67 11.47 -11.73
CA TYR A 72 -5.46 10.11 -11.26
C TYR A 72 -6.76 9.51 -10.74
N ASP A 73 -7.18 8.40 -11.33
CA ASP A 73 -8.37 7.66 -10.91
C ASP A 73 -7.95 6.51 -10.02
N THR A 74 -8.26 6.62 -8.72
CA THR A 74 -7.88 5.65 -7.71
C THR A 74 -8.66 4.34 -7.81
N LYS A 75 -9.80 4.32 -8.53
CA LYS A 75 -10.74 3.19 -8.49
C LYS A 75 -11.14 2.82 -7.06
N THR A 76 -11.53 1.57 -6.88
CA THR A 76 -11.96 1.02 -5.58
C THR A 76 -10.77 0.52 -4.80
N ARG A 77 -10.78 0.80 -3.51
CA ARG A 77 -9.79 0.27 -2.58
C ARG A 77 -10.06 -1.21 -2.28
N TYR A 78 -9.03 -2.03 -2.36
CA TYR A 78 -9.09 -3.44 -1.97
C TYR A 78 -9.11 -3.59 -0.45
N HIS A 79 -9.69 -4.68 0.01
CA HIS A 79 -9.77 -5.05 1.42
C HIS A 79 -9.14 -6.42 1.60
N PHE A 80 -8.59 -6.68 2.79
CA PHE A 80 -8.07 -7.99 3.13
C PHE A 80 -9.20 -9.02 3.15
N ASP A 81 -8.95 -10.19 2.58
CA ASP A 81 -9.83 -11.35 2.69
C ASP A 81 -9.28 -12.33 3.73
N ASP A 82 -9.84 -13.55 3.76
CA ASP A 82 -9.37 -14.63 4.62
C ASP A 82 -7.87 -14.90 4.42
N ILE A 83 -7.13 -14.89 5.53
CA ILE A 83 -5.69 -15.06 5.53
C ILE A 83 -5.36 -16.54 5.63
N LYS A 84 -4.55 -17.02 4.70
CA LYS A 84 -4.02 -18.39 4.70
C LYS A 84 -2.54 -18.37 5.05
N ILE A 85 -2.15 -19.21 6.01
CA ILE A 85 -0.76 -19.34 6.45
C ILE A 85 -0.33 -20.76 6.15
N TYR A 86 0.68 -20.88 5.29
CA TYR A 86 1.28 -22.16 4.97
C TYR A 86 2.55 -22.35 5.80
N SER A 87 2.77 -23.54 6.33
CA SER A 87 4.01 -23.90 7.04
C SER A 87 4.37 -25.35 6.81
N ILE A 88 5.59 -25.73 7.20
CA ILE A 88 6.06 -27.11 7.19
C ILE A 88 5.72 -27.74 8.54
N ASP A 89 4.92 -28.82 8.52
CA ASP A 89 4.59 -29.56 9.73
C ASP A 89 5.77 -30.37 10.27
N LYS A 90 5.58 -31.03 11.42
CA LYS A 90 6.63 -31.87 12.05
C LYS A 90 7.05 -33.06 11.19
N GLN A 91 6.26 -33.42 10.19
CA GLN A 91 6.50 -34.52 9.25
C GLN A 91 7.17 -34.03 7.96
N GLY A 92 7.39 -32.72 7.79
CA GLY A 92 8.03 -32.15 6.61
C GLY A 92 7.07 -31.79 5.48
N ASN A 93 5.75 -31.83 5.70
CA ASN A 93 4.75 -31.52 4.67
C ASN A 93 4.30 -30.07 4.74
N LEU A 94 4.04 -29.46 3.57
CA LEU A 94 3.38 -28.16 3.48
C LEU A 94 1.91 -28.30 3.91
N THR A 95 1.45 -27.45 4.82
CA THR A 95 0.09 -27.46 5.35
C THR A 95 -0.39 -26.05 5.69
N ASP A 96 -1.69 -25.79 5.52
CA ASP A 96 -2.41 -24.62 6.02
C ASP A 96 -3.35 -24.94 7.21
N ASP A 97 -3.30 -26.18 7.70
CA ASP A 97 -4.01 -26.61 8.91
C ASP A 97 -3.53 -25.80 10.16
N PRO A 98 -4.42 -24.99 10.77
CA PRO A 98 -4.06 -24.16 11.93
C PRO A 98 -3.54 -24.96 13.13
N ASP A 99 -3.97 -26.21 13.30
CA ASP A 99 -3.56 -27.06 14.43
C ASP A 99 -2.16 -27.66 14.24
N LYS A 100 -1.63 -27.61 13.01
CA LYS A 100 -0.28 -28.08 12.66
C LYS A 100 0.74 -26.94 12.57
N LEU A 101 0.31 -25.69 12.68
CA LEU A 101 1.21 -24.55 12.71
C LEU A 101 2.15 -24.62 13.93
N PRO A 102 3.40 -24.15 13.81
CA PRO A 102 4.31 -24.04 14.94
C PRO A 102 3.90 -22.96 15.96
N LEU A 103 2.69 -22.38 15.84
CA LEU A 103 2.14 -21.34 16.70
C LEU A 103 0.77 -21.72 17.24
N LYS A 104 0.54 -21.39 18.51
CA LYS A 104 -0.78 -21.53 19.13
C LYS A 104 -1.75 -20.50 18.55
N PRO A 105 -3.04 -20.84 18.34
CA PRO A 105 -4.04 -19.91 17.79
C PRO A 105 -4.14 -18.57 18.54
N LYS A 106 -4.02 -18.58 19.88
CA LYS A 106 -4.05 -17.36 20.69
C LYS A 106 -2.87 -16.42 20.40
N LEU A 107 -1.68 -16.98 20.17
CA LEU A 107 -0.51 -16.19 19.83
C LEU A 107 -0.64 -15.66 18.40
N MET A 108 -1.10 -16.49 17.44
CA MET A 108 -1.39 -16.04 16.08
C MET A 108 -2.30 -14.82 16.09
N LYS A 109 -3.46 -14.91 16.77
CA LYS A 109 -4.41 -13.79 16.88
C LYS A 109 -3.79 -12.51 17.47
N ALA A 110 -2.81 -12.63 18.37
CA ALA A 110 -2.14 -11.48 18.97
C ALA A 110 -1.08 -10.84 18.06
N LEU A 111 -0.60 -11.55 17.04
CA LEU A 111 0.41 -11.06 16.09
C LEU A 111 -0.24 -10.40 14.85
N MET A 112 -1.50 -10.72 14.57
CA MET A 112 -2.27 -10.19 13.44
C MET A 112 -2.43 -8.67 13.55
N THR A 113 -2.18 -7.98 12.46
CA THR A 113 -2.27 -6.51 12.34
C THR A 113 -3.44 -6.07 11.46
N TYR A 114 -4.14 -7.02 10.85
CA TYR A 114 -5.31 -6.83 10.01
C TYR A 114 -6.23 -8.07 10.08
N GLN A 115 -7.49 -7.89 9.72
CA GLN A 115 -8.49 -8.95 9.63
C GLN A 115 -9.28 -8.84 8.32
N LYS A 116 -10.10 -9.86 8.03
CA LYS A 116 -11.00 -9.85 6.88
C LYS A 116 -11.90 -8.60 6.91
N GLY A 117 -11.97 -7.92 5.77
CA GLY A 117 -12.77 -6.72 5.59
C GLY A 117 -12.06 -5.43 5.99
N ASP A 118 -10.87 -5.47 6.59
CA ASP A 118 -10.06 -4.27 6.79
C ASP A 118 -9.58 -3.75 5.43
N ALA A 119 -9.52 -2.44 5.27
CA ALA A 119 -8.98 -1.82 4.07
C ALA A 119 -7.49 -2.19 3.91
N TYR A 120 -7.07 -2.55 2.68
CA TYR A 120 -5.70 -2.97 2.45
C TYR A 120 -4.72 -1.84 2.77
N TYR A 121 -3.68 -2.15 3.53
CA TYR A 121 -2.58 -1.23 3.81
C TYR A 121 -1.29 -2.02 3.94
N GLN A 122 -0.35 -1.78 3.04
CA GLN A 122 0.90 -2.54 2.91
C GLN A 122 1.71 -2.58 4.25
N PRO A 123 1.79 -1.50 5.03
CA PRO A 123 2.49 -1.53 6.32
C PRO A 123 1.91 -2.52 7.33
N PHE A 124 0.60 -2.82 7.29
CA PHE A 124 0.05 -3.89 8.13
C PHE A 124 0.63 -5.25 7.75
N VAL A 125 0.79 -5.52 6.45
CA VAL A 125 1.43 -6.75 5.96
C VAL A 125 2.89 -6.83 6.45
N SER A 126 3.66 -5.76 6.29
CA SER A 126 5.05 -5.72 6.79
C SER A 126 5.14 -5.91 8.30
N GLU A 127 4.26 -5.28 9.07
CA GLU A 127 4.22 -5.41 10.52
C GLU A 127 3.87 -6.84 10.93
N PHE A 128 2.93 -7.49 10.26
CA PHE A 128 2.60 -8.90 10.49
C PHE A 128 3.80 -9.82 10.24
N THR A 129 4.50 -9.64 9.11
CA THR A 129 5.72 -10.40 8.79
C THR A 129 6.82 -10.18 9.85
N ASN A 130 6.99 -8.96 10.32
CA ASN A 130 7.93 -8.62 11.38
C ASN A 130 7.53 -9.29 12.72
N ASN A 131 6.25 -9.26 13.07
CA ASN A 131 5.71 -9.90 14.27
C ASN A 131 5.95 -11.42 14.23
N LEU A 132 5.70 -12.08 13.10
CA LEU A 132 5.97 -13.52 12.92
C LEU A 132 7.47 -13.83 13.04
N THR A 133 8.33 -13.06 12.37
CA THR A 133 9.78 -13.24 12.40
C THR A 133 10.34 -13.07 13.82
N ALA A 134 9.83 -12.08 14.57
CA ALA A 134 10.25 -11.80 15.94
C ALA A 134 9.96 -12.95 16.91
N THR A 135 8.97 -13.81 16.60
CA THR A 135 8.66 -14.98 17.45
C THR A 135 9.74 -16.07 17.43
N ARG A 136 10.58 -16.11 16.38
CA ARG A 136 11.56 -17.17 16.12
C ARG A 136 10.96 -18.59 15.96
N TYR A 137 9.65 -18.71 15.71
CA TYR A 137 9.02 -19.99 15.36
C TYR A 137 9.25 -20.42 13.91
N PHE A 138 9.66 -19.49 13.05
CA PHE A 138 9.91 -19.74 11.63
C PHE A 138 11.36 -19.45 11.27
N ASN A 139 11.89 -20.27 10.35
CA ASN A 139 13.22 -20.04 9.76
C ASN A 139 13.21 -18.95 8.68
N GLY A 140 12.04 -18.62 8.14
CA GLY A 140 11.80 -17.57 7.15
C GLY A 140 10.29 -17.36 6.97
N VAL A 141 9.90 -16.14 6.60
CA VAL A 141 8.51 -15.74 6.33
C VAL A 141 8.51 -15.01 4.99
N ASP A 142 7.57 -15.38 4.11
CA ASP A 142 7.36 -14.78 2.80
C ASP A 142 5.86 -14.52 2.63
N VAL A 143 5.49 -13.39 2.00
CA VAL A 143 4.09 -12.91 1.89
C VAL A 143 3.81 -12.35 0.51
#